data_AF-A0A4R5NUQ1-F1
#
_entry.id   AF-A0A4R5NUQ1-F1
#
_cell.length_a   1.000
_cell.length_b   1.000
_cell.length_c   1.000
_cell.angle_alpha   90.00
_cell.angle_beta   90.00
_cell.angle_gamma   90.00
#
_symmetry.space_group_name_H-M   'P 1'
#
loop_
_entity.id
_entity.type
_entity.pdbx_description
1 polymer ?
#
loop_
_entity_poly.entity_id
_entity_poly.type
_entity_poly.pdbx_seq_one_letter_code
_entity_poly.pdbx_strand_id
1 'polypeptide(L)'
;MTDTLKLADFFLCFFLISLWFGDFFAKQNVGKTSTYISELLKKDAKGLKLALANAPNLSAEARALTEKKVRVINRWYFLANKTGTMLAILALQQALVIYAKQNWGLVAIEISILVICGLILAADLRVNIVRNQLEKVLKPYEDRLWFEYRLRS
;
A
#
# COMPACT_ATOMS: atom_id res chain seq x y z
N MET A 1 -20.53 0.73 -29.87
CA MET A 1 -20.59 1.45 -28.57
C MET A 1 -20.48 0.49 -27.37
N THR A 2 -20.97 -0.75 -27.50
CA THR A 2 -20.70 -1.87 -26.58
C THR A 2 -19.24 -2.33 -26.59
N ASP A 3 -18.55 -2.23 -27.71
CA ASP A 3 -17.17 -2.73 -27.83
C ASP A 3 -16.15 -1.84 -27.13
N THR A 4 -16.37 -0.52 -27.10
CA THR A 4 -15.49 0.43 -26.42
C THR A 4 -15.53 0.28 -24.90
N LEU A 5 -16.70 -0.02 -24.30
CA LEU A 5 -16.79 -0.31 -22.87
C LEU A 5 -16.16 -1.65 -22.50
N LYS A 6 -16.39 -2.69 -23.29
CA LYS A 6 -15.72 -4.00 -23.08
C LYS A 6 -14.20 -3.87 -23.19
N LEU A 7 -13.72 -3.05 -24.12
CA LEU A 7 -12.30 -2.77 -24.28
C LEU A 7 -11.73 -1.99 -23.09
N ALA A 8 -12.44 -0.98 -22.58
CA ALA A 8 -12.05 -0.23 -21.39
C ALA A 8 -11.99 -1.11 -20.14
N ASP A 9 -12.97 -2.00 -19.97
CA ASP A 9 -13.03 -2.96 -18.87
C ASP A 9 -11.85 -3.96 -18.92
N PHE A 10 -11.53 -4.45 -20.12
CA PHE A 10 -10.35 -5.29 -20.35
C PHE A 10 -9.04 -4.57 -19.99
N PHE A 11 -8.86 -3.31 -20.42
CA PHE A 11 -7.67 -2.52 -20.07
C PHE A 11 -7.58 -2.24 -18.57
N LEU A 12 -8.70 -1.96 -17.90
CA LEU A 12 -8.74 -1.75 -16.45
C LEU A 12 -8.36 -3.03 -15.71
N CYS A 13 -8.90 -4.18 -16.10
CA CYS A 13 -8.51 -5.47 -15.53
C CYS A 13 -7.01 -5.74 -15.71
N PHE A 14 -6.47 -5.51 -16.91
CA PHE A 14 -5.04 -5.67 -17.18
C PHE A 14 -4.17 -4.73 -16.32
N PHE A 15 -4.60 -3.48 -16.16
CA PHE A 15 -3.94 -2.50 -15.31
C PHE A 15 -3.95 -2.92 -13.83
N LEU A 16 -5.08 -3.43 -13.32
CA LEU A 16 -5.20 -3.93 -11.96
C LEU A 16 -4.29 -5.12 -11.71
N ILE A 17 -4.21 -6.07 -12.65
CA ILE A 17 -3.29 -7.20 -12.58
C ILE A 17 -1.84 -6.71 -12.52
N SER A 18 -1.48 -5.74 -13.38
CA SER A 18 -0.14 -5.16 -13.39
C SER A 18 0.21 -4.46 -12.07
N LEU A 19 -0.72 -3.70 -11.49
CA LEU A 19 -0.57 -3.09 -10.17
C LEU A 19 -0.42 -4.13 -9.07
N TRP A 20 -1.20 -5.21 -9.12
CA TRP A 20 -1.15 -6.29 -8.15
C TRP A 20 0.18 -7.02 -8.19
N PHE A 21 0.71 -7.33 -9.38
CA PHE A 21 2.07 -7.89 -9.51
C PHE A 21 3.13 -6.94 -8.96
N GLY A 22 3.05 -5.64 -9.30
CA GLY A 22 3.96 -4.64 -8.75
C GLY A 22 3.93 -4.59 -7.22
N ASP A 23 2.73 -4.62 -6.63
CA ASP A 23 2.55 -4.62 -5.18
C ASP A 23 3.07 -5.91 -4.54
N PHE A 24 2.85 -7.06 -5.18
CA PHE A 24 3.38 -8.35 -4.74
C PHE A 24 4.91 -8.33 -4.66
N PHE A 25 5.60 -7.84 -5.70
CA PHE A 25 7.05 -7.69 -5.67
C PHE A 25 7.52 -6.66 -4.63
N ALA A 26 6.79 -5.55 -4.46
CA ALA A 26 7.10 -4.56 -3.44
C ALA A 26 6.99 -5.16 -2.02
N LYS A 27 5.91 -5.88 -1.72
CA LYS A 27 5.68 -6.59 -0.46
C LYS A 27 6.75 -7.64 -0.17
N GLN A 28 7.12 -8.44 -1.17
CA GLN A 28 8.19 -9.44 -1.01
C GLN A 28 9.55 -8.82 -0.64
N ASN A 29 9.77 -7.55 -0.97
CA ASN A 29 11.03 -6.87 -0.71
C ASN A 29 11.04 -6.09 0.63
N VAL A 30 9.88 -5.83 1.21
CA VAL A 30 9.75 -5.28 2.58
C VAL A 30 10.24 -6.33 3.57
N GLY A 31 11.13 -5.96 4.48
CA GLY A 31 11.72 -6.85 5.49
C GLY A 31 12.94 -7.65 5.04
N LYS A 32 13.29 -7.65 3.75
CA LYS A 32 14.53 -8.29 3.26
C LYS A 32 15.79 -7.54 3.71
N THR A 33 15.68 -6.23 3.89
CA THR A 33 16.83 -5.38 4.24
C THR A 33 17.12 -5.43 5.74
N SER A 34 16.07 -5.41 6.56
CA SER A 34 16.10 -5.41 8.01
C SER A 34 14.72 -5.86 8.54
N THR A 35 14.70 -6.90 9.37
CA THR A 35 13.47 -7.39 9.98
C THR A 35 12.99 -6.44 11.06
N TYR A 36 13.89 -5.88 11.88
CA TYR A 36 13.52 -4.98 12.98
C TYR A 36 12.95 -3.65 12.50
N ILE A 37 13.53 -3.02 11.47
CA ILE A 37 12.97 -1.78 10.90
C ILE A 37 11.65 -2.03 10.20
N SER A 38 11.51 -3.16 9.50
CA SER A 38 10.24 -3.53 8.87
C SER A 38 9.11 -3.61 9.90
N GLU A 39 9.41 -4.11 11.11
CA GLU A 39 8.46 -4.19 12.22
C GLU A 39 8.01 -2.79 12.67
N LEU A 40 8.95 -1.85 12.77
CA LEU A 40 8.67 -0.45 13.11
C LEU A 40 7.85 0.29 12.04
N LEU A 41 8.02 -0.12 10.77
CA LEU A 41 7.35 0.45 9.59
C LEU A 41 6.00 -0.21 9.28
N LYS A 42 5.60 -1.25 10.02
CA LYS A 42 4.28 -1.88 9.86
C LYS A 42 3.16 -0.87 10.07
N LYS A 43 2.02 -1.16 9.45
CA LYS A 43 0.80 -0.35 9.55
C LYS A 43 1.07 1.12 9.15
N ASP A 44 0.78 2.06 10.03
CA ASP A 44 0.98 3.50 9.87
C ASP A 44 2.37 3.99 10.38
N ALA A 45 3.33 3.08 10.49
CA ALA A 45 4.67 3.33 11.02
C ALA A 45 4.65 3.95 12.44
N LYS A 46 3.64 3.61 13.26
CA LYS A 46 3.55 4.05 14.66
C LYS A 46 4.78 3.65 15.49
N GLY A 47 5.29 2.44 15.29
CA GLY A 47 6.50 1.96 15.98
C GLY A 47 7.71 2.84 15.69
N LEU A 48 7.89 3.22 14.41
CA LEU A 48 8.93 4.16 14.02
C LEU A 48 8.72 5.56 14.62
N LYS A 49 7.48 6.08 14.67
CA LYS A 49 7.21 7.38 15.32
C LYS A 49 7.55 7.37 16.81
N LEU A 50 7.25 6.27 17.51
CA LEU A 50 7.61 6.09 18.93
C LEU A 50 9.12 6.07 19.11
N ALA A 51 9.85 5.33 18.27
CA ALA A 51 11.31 5.30 18.29
C ALA A 51 11.94 6.68 17.99
N LEU A 52 11.36 7.44 17.06
CA LEU A 52 11.85 8.76 16.67
C LEU A 52 11.54 9.87 17.68
N ALA A 53 10.57 9.67 18.58
CA ALA A 53 10.10 10.72 19.48
C ALA A 53 11.19 11.26 20.42
N ASN A 54 12.19 10.44 20.79
CA ASN A 54 13.19 10.84 21.80
C ASN A 54 14.65 10.41 21.51
N ALA A 55 14.99 9.73 20.40
CA ALA A 55 16.33 9.74 19.77
C ALA A 55 16.39 8.74 18.60
N PRO A 56 16.92 9.14 17.43
CA PRO A 56 18.37 9.11 17.22
C PRO A 56 18.95 10.42 16.65
N ASN A 57 20.28 10.59 16.79
CA ASN A 57 21.14 11.42 15.93
C ASN A 57 21.09 10.90 14.47
N LEU A 58 19.90 10.87 13.88
CA LEU A 58 19.76 10.80 12.43
C LEU A 58 20.43 12.04 11.87
N SER A 59 21.18 11.87 10.79
CA SER A 59 21.58 13.03 10.00
C SER A 59 20.33 13.86 9.68
N ALA A 60 20.48 15.19 9.63
CA ALA A 60 19.36 16.09 9.34
C ALA A 60 18.62 15.68 8.05
N GLU A 61 19.38 15.19 7.06
CA GLU A 61 18.88 14.62 5.81
C GLU A 61 18.02 13.36 6.03
N ALA A 62 18.51 12.38 6.81
CA ALA A 62 17.79 11.15 7.08
C ALA A 62 16.50 11.41 7.87
N ARG A 63 16.52 12.37 8.80
CA ARG A 63 15.34 12.78 9.56
C ARG A 63 14.28 13.44 8.68
N ALA A 64 14.67 14.42 7.87
CA ALA A 64 13.76 15.10 6.96
C ALA A 64 13.13 14.14 5.94
N LEU A 65 13.94 13.22 5.40
CA LEU A 65 13.47 12.18 4.48
C LEU A 65 12.51 11.22 5.17
N THR A 66 12.81 10.82 6.41
CA THR A 66 11.95 9.91 7.19
C THR A 66 10.60 10.54 7.51
N GLU A 67 10.56 11.78 8.01
CA GLU A 67 9.31 12.49 8.29
C GLU A 67 8.46 12.70 7.03
N LYS A 68 9.09 13.03 5.90
CA LYS A 68 8.40 13.16 4.61
C LYS A 68 7.75 11.83 4.18
N LYS A 69 8.48 10.72 4.29
CA LYS A 69 8.01 9.39 3.88
C LYS A 69 6.99 8.80 4.84
N VAL A 70 7.14 9.00 6.15
CA VAL A 70 6.14 8.60 7.15
C VAL A 70 4.81 9.35 6.95
N ARG A 71 4.84 10.64 6.59
CA ARG A 71 3.62 11.38 6.21
C ARG A 71 2.93 10.75 4.99
N VAL A 72 3.69 10.31 3.99
CA VAL A 72 3.14 9.59 2.84
C VAL A 72 2.49 8.28 3.29
N ILE A 73 3.16 7.49 4.14
CA ILE A 73 2.58 6.26 4.70
C ILE A 73 1.25 6.57 5.41
N ASN A 74 1.22 7.55 6.33
CA ASN A 74 -0.02 7.89 7.05
C ASN A 74 -1.17 8.29 6.12
N ARG A 75 -0.87 9.11 5.10
CA ARG A 75 -1.88 9.59 4.15
C ARG A 75 -2.52 8.45 3.35
N TRP A 76 -1.70 7.49 2.92
CA TRP A 76 -2.14 6.39 2.05
C TRP A 76 -2.52 5.12 2.79
N TYR A 77 -2.12 4.98 4.06
CA TYR A 77 -2.37 3.78 4.86
C TYR A 77 -3.86 3.51 5.05
N PHE A 78 -4.70 4.53 5.18
CA PHE A 78 -6.16 4.34 5.26
C PHE A 78 -6.71 3.57 4.05
N LEU A 79 -6.21 3.89 2.86
CA LEU A 79 -6.63 3.23 1.62
C LEU A 79 -5.96 1.86 1.46
N ALA A 80 -4.65 1.78 1.74
CA ALA A 80 -3.88 0.53 1.68
C ALA A 80 -4.39 -0.53 2.68
N ASN A 81 -4.96 -0.12 3.81
CA ASN A 81 -5.54 -1.07 4.78
C ASN A 81 -6.87 -1.69 4.30
N LYS A 82 -7.43 -1.24 3.16
CA LYS A 82 -8.69 -1.74 2.60
C LYS A 82 -8.48 -2.83 1.54
N THR A 83 -7.28 -3.36 1.35
CA THR A 83 -7.01 -4.43 0.38
C THR A 83 -7.88 -5.68 0.62
N GLY A 84 -8.21 -6.00 1.88
CA GLY A 84 -9.17 -7.08 2.18
C GLY A 84 -10.59 -6.77 1.71
N THR A 85 -11.08 -5.54 1.94
CA THR A 85 -12.38 -5.07 1.46
C THR A 85 -12.44 -5.04 -0.07
N MET A 86 -11.34 -4.67 -0.73
CA MET A 86 -11.22 -4.70 -2.18
C MET A 86 -11.44 -6.11 -2.75
N LEU A 87 -10.85 -7.15 -2.14
CA LEU A 87 -11.07 -8.54 -2.57
C LEU A 87 -12.54 -8.96 -2.43
N ALA A 88 -13.20 -8.56 -1.34
CA ALA A 88 -14.63 -8.83 -1.15
C ALA A 88 -15.50 -8.12 -2.22
N ILE A 89 -15.17 -6.87 -2.55
CA ILE A 89 -15.86 -6.10 -3.59
C ILE A 89 -15.67 -6.75 -4.97
N LEU A 90 -14.45 -7.19 -5.29
CA LEU A 90 -14.16 -7.89 -6.56
C LEU A 90 -14.92 -9.23 -6.66
N ALA A 91 -14.99 -10.00 -5.57
CA ALA A 91 -15.78 -11.23 -5.54
C ALA A 91 -17.28 -10.96 -5.74
N LEU A 92 -17.81 -9.90 -5.12
CA LEU A 92 -19.19 -9.47 -5.31
C LEU A 92 -19.45 -9.01 -6.76
N GLN A 93 -18.51 -8.25 -7.35
CA GLN A 93 -18.59 -7.84 -8.75
C GLN A 93 -18.65 -9.06 -9.68
N GLN A 94 -17.76 -10.05 -9.47
CA GLN A 94 -17.74 -11.27 -10.26
C GLN A 94 -19.05 -12.06 -10.14
N ALA A 95 -19.66 -12.09 -8.94
CA ALA A 95 -20.97 -12.71 -8.74
C ALA A 95 -22.07 -11.95 -9.50
N LEU A 96 -22.08 -10.61 -9.45
CA LEU A 96 -23.04 -9.79 -10.19
C LEU A 96 -22.96 -10.02 -11.70
N VAL A 97 -21.75 -10.12 -12.26
CA VAL A 97 -21.53 -10.41 -13.69
C VAL A 97 -22.11 -11.76 -14.10
N ILE A 98 -21.98 -12.78 -13.25
CA ILE A 98 -22.45 -14.15 -13.55
C ILE A 98 -23.97 -14.27 -13.43
N TYR A 99 -24.56 -13.68 -12.38
CA TYR A 99 -25.97 -13.91 -12.03
C TYR A 99 -26.93 -12.84 -12.58
N ALA A 100 -26.46 -11.62 -12.88
CA ALA A 100 -27.33 -10.54 -13.34
C ALA A 100 -27.32 -10.41 -14.87
N LYS A 101 -28.49 -10.10 -15.44
CA LYS A 101 -28.60 -9.74 -16.87
C LYS A 101 -27.91 -8.39 -17.08
N GLN A 102 -26.81 -8.38 -17.84
CA GLN A 102 -26.02 -7.17 -18.10
C GLN A 102 -26.90 -6.05 -18.68
N ASN A 103 -26.91 -4.91 -17.98
CA ASN A 103 -27.51 -3.66 -18.43
C ASN A 103 -26.48 -2.53 -18.31
N TRP A 104 -26.76 -1.39 -18.94
CA TRP A 104 -25.82 -0.26 -18.97
C TRP A 104 -25.48 0.29 -17.57
N GLY A 105 -26.43 0.25 -16.64
CA GLY A 105 -26.21 0.67 -15.26
C GLY A 105 -25.21 -0.23 -14.51
N LEU A 106 -25.30 -1.54 -14.72
CA LEU A 106 -24.40 -2.52 -14.11
C LEU A 106 -22.96 -2.34 -14.61
N VAL A 107 -22.78 -2.11 -15.92
CA VAL A 107 -21.45 -1.89 -16.50
C VAL A 107 -20.81 -0.60 -15.96
N ALA A 108 -21.58 0.47 -15.76
CA ALA A 108 -21.06 1.70 -15.16
C ALA A 108 -20.62 1.48 -13.70
N ILE A 109 -21.34 0.65 -12.94
CA ILE A 109 -20.98 0.26 -11.58
C ILE A 109 -19.68 -0.58 -11.57
N GLU A 110 -19.56 -1.55 -12.48
CA GLU A 110 -18.35 -2.38 -12.64
C GLU A 110 -17.10 -1.52 -12.88
N ILE A 111 -17.15 -0.60 -13.85
CA ILE A 111 -16.03 0.31 -14.13
C ILE A 111 -15.68 1.14 -12.90
N SER A 112 -16.68 1.67 -12.20
CA SER A 112 -16.48 2.47 -10.99
C SER A 112 -15.81 1.67 -9.88
N ILE A 113 -16.22 0.41 -9.69
CA ILE A 113 -15.61 -0.52 -8.73
C ILE A 113 -14.15 -0.79 -9.10
N LEU A 114 -13.85 -1.06 -10.37
CA LEU A 114 -12.49 -1.35 -10.83
C LEU A 114 -11.57 -0.14 -10.64
N VAL A 115 -12.06 1.07 -10.89
CA VAL A 115 -11.32 2.31 -10.60
C VAL A 115 -11.00 2.44 -9.11
N ILE A 116 -11.98 2.16 -8.22
CA ILE A 116 -11.76 2.17 -6.77
C ILE A 116 -10.72 1.13 -6.36
N CYS A 117 -10.78 -0.09 -6.92
CA CYS A 117 -9.79 -1.13 -6.66
C CYS A 117 -8.39 -0.70 -7.12
N GLY A 118 -8.29 -0.02 -8.26
CA GLY A 118 -7.03 0.52 -8.77
C GLY A 118 -6.42 1.55 -7.84
N LEU A 119 -7.24 2.42 -7.26
CA LEU A 119 -6.78 3.38 -6.24
C LEU A 119 -6.26 2.67 -4.99
N ILE A 120 -6.95 1.64 -4.51
CA ILE A 120 -6.52 0.83 -3.34
C ILE A 120 -5.18 0.16 -3.61
N LEU A 121 -5.02 -0.51 -4.77
CA LEU A 121 -3.75 -1.16 -5.15
C LEU A 121 -2.62 -0.16 -5.34
N ALA A 122 -2.88 0.99 -5.97
CA ALA A 122 -1.89 2.04 -6.15
C ALA A 122 -1.43 2.61 -4.80
N ALA A 123 -2.35 2.77 -3.84
CA ALA A 123 -2.02 3.20 -2.49
C ALA A 123 -1.18 2.16 -1.75
N ASP A 124 -1.53 0.88 -1.82
CA ASP A 124 -0.79 -0.22 -1.20
C ASP A 124 0.64 -0.30 -1.78
N LEU A 125 0.76 -0.32 -3.11
CA LEU A 125 2.05 -0.28 -3.82
C LEU A 125 2.89 0.93 -3.38
N ARG A 126 2.28 2.12 -3.32
CA ARG A 126 2.98 3.34 -2.90
C ARG A 126 3.50 3.24 -1.48
N VAL A 127 2.70 2.72 -0.55
CA VAL A 127 3.11 2.51 0.85
C VAL A 127 4.26 1.50 0.91
N ASN A 128 4.18 0.39 0.18
CA ASN A 128 5.20 -0.67 0.22
C ASN A 128 6.54 -0.22 -0.41
N ILE A 129 6.51 0.55 -1.50
CA ILE A 129 7.71 1.19 -2.07
C ILE A 129 8.36 2.12 -1.05
N VAL A 130 7.55 2.96 -0.38
CA VAL A 130 8.05 3.93 0.61
C VAL A 130 8.63 3.21 1.83
N ARG A 131 8.02 2.11 2.29
CA ARG A 131 8.56 1.26 3.37
C ARG A 131 9.92 0.69 2.99
N ASN A 132 10.06 0.09 1.81
CA ASN A 132 11.33 -0.46 1.35
C ASN A 132 12.43 0.61 1.23
N GLN A 133 12.08 1.82 0.77
CA GLN A 133 13.02 2.95 0.76
C GLN A 133 13.42 3.38 2.18
N LEU A 134 12.48 3.40 3.13
CA LEU A 134 12.78 3.71 4.53
C LEU A 134 13.64 2.64 5.19
N GLU A 135 13.40 1.36 4.92
CA GLU A 135 14.24 0.27 5.43
C GLU A 135 15.71 0.45 5.03
N LYS A 136 15.97 0.77 3.76
CA LYS A 136 17.33 1.00 3.27
C LYS A 136 18.00 2.20 3.93
N VAL A 137 17.27 3.29 4.12
CA VAL A 137 17.81 4.52 4.73
C VAL A 137 18.02 4.36 6.23
N LEU A 138 17.13 3.65 6.91
CA LEU A 138 17.15 3.50 8.36
C LEU A 138 18.04 2.33 8.81
N LYS A 139 18.46 1.42 7.91
CA LYS A 139 19.34 0.28 8.21
C LYS A 139 20.55 0.64 9.09
N PRO A 140 21.30 1.72 8.83
CA PRO A 140 22.45 2.10 9.66
C PRO A 140 22.09 2.46 11.11
N TYR A 141 20.81 2.72 11.40
CA TYR A 141 20.29 3.14 12.70
C TYR A 141 19.42 2.06 13.35
N GLU A 142 19.35 0.86 12.78
CA GLU A 142 18.47 -0.26 13.16
C GLU A 142 18.50 -0.57 14.65
N ASP A 143 19.67 -0.89 15.20
CA ASP A 143 19.83 -1.33 16.59
C ASP A 143 19.33 -0.29 17.58
N ARG A 144 19.60 0.99 17.31
CA ARG A 144 19.19 2.11 18.17
C ARG A 144 17.68 2.34 18.10
N LEU A 145 17.12 2.34 16.90
CA LEU A 145 15.68 2.49 16.69
C LEU A 145 14.90 1.35 17.34
N TRP A 146 15.43 0.12 17.23
CA TRP A 146 14.83 -1.05 17.85
C TRP A 146 14.90 -1.01 19.38
N PHE A 147 16.04 -0.58 19.94
CA PHE A 147 16.23 -0.40 21.37
C PHE A 147 15.26 0.63 21.96
N GLU A 148 15.18 1.82 21.36
CA GLU A 148 14.26 2.88 21.80
C GLU A 148 12.79 2.45 21.70
N TYR A 149 12.44 1.70 20.65
CA TYR A 149 11.11 1.13 20.53
C TYR A 149 10.82 0.14 21.67
N ARG A 150 11.71 -0.82 21.94
CA ARG A 150 11.54 -1.86 22.97
C ARG A 150 11.52 -1.30 24.39
N LEU A 151 12.21 -0.20 24.66
CA LEU A 151 12.14 0.49 25.95
C LEU A 151 10.77 1.12 26.23
N ARG A 152 9.96 1.35 25.19
CA ARG A 152 8.74 2.17 25.25
C ARG A 152 7.47 1.44 24.84
N SER A 153 7.61 0.27 24.21
CA SER A 153 6.53 -0.65 23.81
C SER A 153 6.11 -1.54 24.97
#